data_AF-A0A512JMD4-F1
#
_entry.id   AF-A0A512JMD4-F1
#
_cell.length_a   1.000
_cell.length_b   1.000
_cell.length_c   1.000
_cell.angle_alpha   90.00
_cell.angle_beta   90.00
_cell.angle_gamma   90.00
#
_symmetry.space_group_name_H-M   'P 1'
#
loop_
_entity.id
_entity.type
_entity.pdbx_description
1 polymer ?
#
loop_
_entity_poly.entity_id
_entity_poly.type
_entity_poly.pdbx_seq_one_letter_code
_entity_poly.pdbx_strand_id
1 'polypeptide(L)' 'MKTVRITETFDGYPNGKDERRFTKGDEPEVSDAFADLIIGKGLAKEIDPKPAPAAIPASPKKDADA' A
#
# COMPACT_ATOMS: atom_id res chain seq x y z
N MET A 1 -7.64 11.35 -0.23
CA MET A 1 -6.56 10.35 -0.15
C MET A 1 -6.17 10.23 1.31
N LYS A 2 -6.04 9.01 1.82
CA LYS A 2 -5.65 8.71 3.21
C LYS A 2 -4.37 7.89 3.22
N THR A 3 -3.52 8.17 4.20
CA THR A 3 -2.38 7.32 4.50
C THR A 3 -2.79 6.25 5.50
N VAL A 4 -2.49 5.01 5.18
CA VAL A 4 -2.86 3.85 6.00
C VAL A 4 -1.65 2.99 6.23
N ARG A 5 -1.48 2.49 7.46
CA ARG A 5 -0.45 1.53 7.78
C ARG A 5 -0.97 0.12 7.58
N ILE A 6 -0.36 -0.60 6.67
CA ILE A 6 -0.66 -1.99 6.36
C ILE A 6 -0.24 -2.86 7.54
N THR A 7 -1.17 -3.67 8.04
CA THR A 7 -0.93 -4.55 9.20
C THR A 7 -0.68 -6.00 8.80
N GLU A 8 -1.04 -6.37 7.58
CA GLU A 8 -0.86 -7.69 6.99
C GLU A 8 -0.52 -7.56 5.51
N THR A 9 0.34 -8.44 4.98
CA THR A 9 0.72 -8.38 3.56
C THR A 9 -0.45 -8.88 2.70
N PHE A 10 -0.90 -8.08 1.75
CA PHE A 10 -1.96 -8.43 0.80
C PHE A 10 -1.75 -7.78 -0.56
N ASP A 11 -2.34 -8.35 -1.60
CA ASP A 11 -2.40 -7.76 -2.93
C ASP A 11 -3.77 -7.10 -3.12
N GLY A 12 -3.83 -5.89 -3.67
CA GLY A 12 -5.07 -5.15 -3.81
C GLY A 12 -5.03 -4.12 -4.92
N TYR A 13 -6.21 -3.58 -5.25
CA TYR A 13 -6.39 -2.65 -6.37
C TYR A 13 -6.84 -1.28 -5.84
N PRO A 14 -5.94 -0.44 -5.31
CA PRO A 14 -6.30 0.85 -4.71
C PRO A 14 -6.97 1.82 -5.70
N ASN A 15 -6.67 1.68 -6.99
CA ASN A 15 -7.24 2.47 -8.09
C ASN A 15 -8.16 1.64 -9.00
N GLY A 16 -8.46 0.38 -8.65
CA GLY A 16 -9.30 -0.52 -9.44
C GLY A 16 -8.70 -1.05 -10.75
N LYS A 17 -7.49 -0.62 -11.13
CA LYS A 17 -6.78 -1.10 -12.34
C LYS A 17 -5.37 -1.58 -12.04
N ASP A 18 -4.67 -0.87 -11.17
CA ASP A 18 -3.31 -1.22 -10.78
C ASP A 18 -3.32 -2.19 -9.60
N GLU A 19 -2.91 -3.44 -9.85
CA GLU A 19 -2.61 -4.37 -8.76
C GLU A 19 -1.36 -3.85 -8.03
N ARG A 20 -1.49 -3.64 -6.73
CA ARG A 20 -0.40 -3.23 -5.86
C ARG A 20 -0.28 -4.22 -4.71
N ARG A 21 0.93 -4.73 -4.51
CA ARG A 21 1.28 -5.51 -3.33
C ARG A 21 1.53 -4.55 -2.17
N PHE A 22 0.77 -4.74 -1.10
CA PHE A 22 0.91 -4.06 0.16
C PHE A 22 1.58 -4.99 1.15
N THR A 23 2.71 -4.58 1.71
CA THR A 23 3.44 -5.38 2.69
C THR A 23 3.11 -4.93 4.10
N LYS A 24 3.09 -5.87 5.05
CA LYS A 24 2.94 -5.52 6.47
C LYS A 24 3.99 -4.49 6.89
N GLY A 25 3.53 -3.38 7.45
CA GLY A 25 4.34 -2.24 7.88
C GLY A 25 4.45 -1.12 6.85
N ASP A 26 3.99 -1.34 5.61
CA ASP A 26 3.96 -0.31 4.56
C ASP A 26 2.95 0.80 4.89
N GLU A 27 3.22 2.02 4.44
CA GLU A 27 2.40 3.20 4.72
C GLU A 27 1.97 3.90 3.41
N PRO A 28 1.24 3.21 2.53
CA PRO A 28 0.80 3.78 1.27
C PRO A 28 -0.28 4.84 1.47
N GLU A 29 -0.26 5.83 0.58
CA GLU A 29 -1.41 6.71 0.37
C GLU A 29 -2.37 6.05 -0.63
N VAL A 30 -3.63 5.91 -0.22
CA VAL A 30 -4.71 5.28 -1.01
C VAL A 30 -5.97 6.15 -0.99
N SER A 31 -6.90 5.88 -1.90
CA SER A 31 -8.21 6.54 -1.92
C SER A 31 -8.99 6.28 -0.62
N ASP A 32 -9.75 7.27 -0.13
CA ASP A 32 -10.53 7.16 1.10
C ASP A 32 -11.45 5.94 1.10
N ALA A 33 -12.11 5.67 -0.03
CA ALA A 33 -12.96 4.49 -0.21
C ALA A 33 -12.19 3.17 -0.03
N PHE A 34 -10.94 3.10 -0.52
CA PHE A 34 -10.11 1.90 -0.36
C PHE A 34 -9.58 1.78 1.07
N ALA A 35 -9.15 2.89 1.68
CA ALA A 35 -8.73 2.94 3.07
C ALA A 35 -9.82 2.38 4.00
N ASP A 36 -11.06 2.85 3.88
CA ASP A 36 -12.19 2.37 4.69
C ASP A 36 -12.42 0.86 4.52
N LEU A 37 -12.30 0.34 3.29
CA LEU A 37 -12.44 -1.09 3.01
C LEU A 37 -11.37 -1.94 3.72
N ILE A 38 -10.10 -1.56 3.61
CA ILE A 38 -9.00 -2.34 4.19
C ILE A 38 -8.91 -2.15 5.71
N ILE A 39 -9.31 -0.98 6.24
CA ILE A 39 -9.42 -0.73 7.68
C ILE A 39 -10.57 -1.56 8.26
N GLY A 40 -11.74 -1.56 7.61
CA GLY A 40 -12.89 -2.36 8.02
C GLY A 40 -12.63 -3.87 7.99
N LYS A 41 -11.73 -4.33 7.12
CA LYS A 41 -11.25 -5.72 7.07
C LYS A 41 -10.17 -6.05 8.10
N GLY A 42 -9.62 -5.06 8.79
CA GLY A 42 -8.48 -5.23 9.70
C GLY A 42 -7.15 -5.48 8.99
N LEU A 43 -7.04 -5.16 7.70
CA LEU A 43 -5.81 -5.30 6.90
C LEU A 43 -4.90 -4.07 7.03
N ALA A 44 -5.46 -2.90 7.37
CA ALA A 44 -4.70 -1.68 7.62
C ALA A 44 -5.29 -0.85 8.77
N LYS A 45 -4.54 0.18 9.19
CA LYS A 45 -4.97 1.19 10.16
C LYS A 45 -4.78 2.57 9.58
N GLU A 46 -5.76 3.46 9.79
CA GLU A 46 -5.59 4.88 9.49
C GLU A 46 -4.45 5.44 10.35
N ILE A 47 -3.53 6.16 9.71
CA ILE A 47 -2.48 6.90 10.40
C ILE A 47 -2.48 8.34 9.88
N ASP A 48 -2.29 9.28 10.79
CA ASP A 48 -2.16 10.68 10.42
C ASP A 48 -0.93 10.84 9.51
N PRO A 49 -1.02 11.53 8.37
CA PRO A 49 0.08 11.66 7.41
C PRO A 49 1.17 12.56 8.01
N LYS A 50 1.98 12.00 8.90
CA LYS A 50 3.31 12.53 9.14
C LYS A 50 4.09 12.31 7.84
N PRO A 51 4.77 13.31 7.27
CA PRO A 51 5.48 13.16 6.00
C PRO A 51 6.56 12.07 6.17
N ALA A 52 6.25 10.86 5.72
CA ALA A 52 7.18 9.75 5.68
C ALA A 52 7.97 9.88 4.37
N PRO A 53 9.31 9.75 4.42
CA PRO A 53 10.16 9.86 3.23
C PRO A 53 9.78 8.78 2.21
N ALA A 54 9.62 9.21 0.96
CA ALA A 54 9.19 8.42 -0.18
C ALA A 54 9.75 6.99 -0.19
N ALA A 55 8.85 6.00 -0.08
CA ALA A 55 9.18 4.60 -0.32
C ALA A 55 9.66 4.47 -1.77
N ILE A 56 10.95 4.16 -1.92
CA ILE A 56 11.63 3.91 -3.19
C ILE A 56 10.88 2.77 -3.89
N PRO A 57 10.44 2.92 -5.15
CA PRO A 57 9.74 1.85 -5.84
C PRO A 57 10.65 0.63 -5.90
N ALA A 58 10.21 -0.48 -5.31
CA ALA A 58 10.83 -1.77 -5.50
C ALA A 58 10.56 -2.21 -6.95
N SER A 59 11.39 -1.73 -7.87
CA SER A 59 11.58 -2.36 -9.17
C SER A 59 12.09 -3.78 -8.90
N PRO A 60 11.40 -4.85 -9.29
CA PRO A 60 12.09 -6.11 -9.42
C PRO A 60 13.07 -5.93 -10.58
N LYS A 61 14.35 -5.81 -10.22
CA LYS A 61 15.46 -6.22 -11.07
C LYS A 61 15.07 -7.54 -11.73
N LYS A 62 14.80 -7.50 -13.03
CA LYS A 62 15.03 -8.64 -13.90
C LYS A 62 16.45 -8.46 -14.44
N ASP A 63 17.43 -8.81 -13.62
CA ASP A 63 18.76 -9.12 -14.11
C ASP A 63 18.65 -10.36 -15.02
N ALA A 64 19.16 -10.19 -16.25
CA ALA A 64 19.89 -11.15 -17.08
C ALA A 64 19.37 -12.60 -17.28
N ASP A 65 19.01 -12.92 -18.53
CA ASP A 65 19.32 -14.17 -19.29
C ASP A 65 18.66 -14.01 -20.69
N ALA A 66 19.27 -14.14 -21.87
CA ALA A 66 20.48 -14.81 -22.34
C ALA A 66 21.00 -14.14 -23.64
#